data_AF-A0A950LDS4-F1
#
_entry.id   AF-A0A950LDS4-F1
#
_cell.length_a   1.000
_cell.length_b   1.000
_cell.length_c   1.000
_cell.angle_alpha   90.00
_cell.angle_beta   90.00
_cell.angle_gamma   90.00
#
_symmetry.space_group_name_H-M   'P 1'
#
loop_
_entity.id
_entity.type
_entity.pdbx_description
1 polymer ?
#
loop_
_entity_poly.entity_id
_entity_poly.type
_entity_poly.pdbx_seq_one_letter_code
_entity_poly.pdbx_strand_id
1 'polypeptide(L)' 'MRIRKPRPIRTTLDLADEAQVRSVRKRLSISNDDLARIVAKTGNSIAAISKEVQLERAGDGVP' A
#
# COMPACT_ATOMS: atom_id res chain seq x y z
N MET A 1 14.66 20.24 -22.93
CA MET A 1 14.54 19.42 -21.71
C MET A 1 13.09 18.97 -21.56
N ARG A 2 12.78 17.68 -21.81
CA ARG A 2 11.40 17.18 -21.70
C ARG A 2 11.06 17.01 -20.21
N ILE A 3 10.34 17.98 -19.65
CA ILE A 3 9.73 17.87 -18.32
C ILE A 3 8.73 16.71 -18.42
N ARG A 4 9.10 15.54 -17.91
CA ARG A 4 8.15 14.43 -17.74
C ARG A 4 7.12 14.96 -16.74
N LYS A 5 5.93 15.33 -17.19
CA LYS A 5 4.78 15.58 -16.30
C LYS A 5 4.79 14.44 -15.27
N PRO A 6 4.86 14.72 -13.96
CA PRO A 6 4.68 13.66 -12.97
C PRO A 6 3.33 13.05 -13.29
N ARG A 7 3.34 11.83 -13.81
CA ARG A 7 2.10 11.09 -14.02
C ARG A 7 1.46 11.10 -12.63
N PRO A 8 0.24 11.62 -12.46
CA PRO A 8 -0.41 11.52 -11.16
C PRO A 8 -0.35 10.05 -10.81
N ILE A 9 0.36 9.74 -9.73
CA ILE A 9 0.48 8.38 -9.24
C ILE A 9 -0.95 8.02 -8.86
N ARG A 10 -1.69 7.38 -9.77
CA ARG A 10 -3.10 7.02 -9.62
C ARG A 10 -3.25 5.84 -8.67
N THR A 11 -2.65 5.94 -7.48
CA THR A 11 -2.60 4.89 -6.47
C THR A 11 -2.45 5.48 -5.07
N THR A 12 -2.95 6.68 -4.80
CA THR A 12 -3.06 7.16 -3.41
C THR A 12 -4.22 6.43 -2.73
N LEU A 13 -3.96 5.80 -1.58
CA LEU A 13 -4.96 5.23 -0.69
C LEU A 13 -5.56 6.38 0.12
N ASP A 14 -6.85 6.61 -0.06
CA ASP A 14 -7.56 7.47 0.88
C ASP A 14 -7.93 6.65 2.13
N LEU A 15 -7.44 7.09 3.30
CA LEU A 15 -7.70 6.42 4.57
C LEU A 15 -9.06 6.78 5.16
N ALA A 16 -9.68 7.87 4.69
CA ALA A 16 -11.04 8.23 5.07
C ALA A 16 -12.09 7.47 4.22
N ASP A 17 -11.70 6.98 3.04
CA ASP A 17 -12.50 6.11 2.19
C ASP A 17 -12.43 4.64 2.67
N GLU A 18 -13.44 4.23 3.44
CA GLU A 18 -13.55 2.87 3.96
C GLU A 18 -13.60 1.82 2.84
N ALA A 19 -14.17 2.14 1.67
CA ALA A 19 -14.25 1.19 0.56
C ALA A 19 -12.86 0.90 -0.02
N GLN A 20 -11.99 1.91 -0.14
CA GLN A 20 -10.60 1.71 -0.53
C GLN A 20 -9.81 0.93 0.51
N VAL A 21 -9.91 1.31 1.79
CA VAL A 21 -9.26 0.62 2.91
C VAL A 21 -9.66 -0.85 2.95
N ARG A 22 -10.96 -1.14 2.85
CA ARG A 22 -11.49 -2.51 2.84
C ARG A 22 -11.03 -3.30 1.62
N SER A 23 -10.99 -2.66 0.45
CA SER A 23 -10.50 -3.29 -0.79
C SER A 23 -9.02 -3.64 -0.70
N VAL A 24 -8.18 -2.74 -0.18
CA VAL A 24 -6.74 -2.98 0.00
C VAL A 24 -6.49 -4.07 1.04
N ARG A 25 -7.17 -4.02 2.20
CA ARG A 25 -7.08 -5.05 3.23
C ARG A 25 -7.48 -6.43 2.71
N LYS A 26 -8.58 -6.51 1.94
CA LYS A 26 -9.04 -7.77 1.36
C LYS A 26 -8.07 -8.30 0.30
N ARG A 27 -7.49 -7.42 -0.52
CA ARG A 27 -6.56 -7.80 -1.58
C ARG A 27 -5.21 -8.27 -1.05
N LEU A 28 -4.73 -7.64 0.02
CA LEU A 28 -3.45 -7.95 0.66
C LEU A 28 -3.60 -8.96 1.80
N SER A 29 -4.83 -9.25 2.21
CA SER A 29 -5.17 -10.15 3.32
C SER A 29 -4.42 -9.79 4.60
N ILE A 30 -4.49 -8.51 4.98
CA ILE A 30 -3.83 -7.93 6.16
C ILE A 30 -4.84 -7.30 7.12
N SER A 31 -4.45 -7.19 8.40
CA SER A 31 -5.27 -6.54 9.43
C SER A 31 -5.28 -5.02 9.26
N ASN A 32 -6.20 -4.34 9.95
CA ASN A 32 -6.22 -2.87 9.94
C ASN A 32 -4.96 -2.27 10.57
N ASP A 33 -4.44 -2.94 11.60
CA ASP A 33 -3.22 -2.56 12.31
C ASP A 33 -1.99 -2.67 11.40
N ASP A 34 -1.83 -3.80 10.70
CA ASP A 34 -0.80 -4.00 9.67
C ASP A 34 -0.89 -2.92 8.59
N LEU A 35 -2.10 -2.65 8.08
CA LEU A 35 -2.28 -1.60 7.07
C LEU A 35 -1.81 -0.23 7.60
N ALA A 36 -2.20 0.14 8.83
CA ALA A 36 -1.80 1.40 9.44
C ALA A 36 -0.27 1.48 9.63
N ARG A 37 0.37 0.38 10.05
CA ARG A 37 1.82 0.28 10.19
C ARG A 37 2.54 0.45 8.85
N ILE A 38 2.05 -0.21 7.81
CA ILE A 38 2.64 -0.14 6.45
C ILE A 38 2.43 1.26 5.85
N VAL A 39 1.26 1.86 6.04
CA VAL A 39 0.97 3.23 5.61
C VAL A 39 1.87 4.23 6.36
N ALA A 40 2.11 4.05 7.65
CA ALA A 40 3.04 4.89 8.40
C ALA A 40 4.48 4.77 7.89
N LYS A 41 4.88 3.59 7.38
CA LYS A 41 6.22 3.32 6.84
C LYS A 41 6.40 3.81 5.40
N THR A 42 5.39 3.62 4.54
CA THR A 42 5.48 3.84 3.08
C THR A 42 4.69 5.05 2.57
N GLY A 43 3.84 5.62 3.42
CA GLY A 43 2.87 6.65 3.07
C GLY A 43 1.60 6.07 2.43
N ASN A 44 0.69 6.97 2.04
CA ASN A 44 -0.62 6.61 1.50
C ASN A 44 -0.56 6.12 0.05
N SER A 45 0.49 5.43 -0.39
CA SER A 45 0.59 4.91 -1.76
C SER A 45 0.21 3.44 -1.80
N ILE A 46 -0.92 3.07 -2.40
CA ILE A 46 -1.40 1.67 -2.58
C ILE A 46 -0.31 0.79 -3.21
N ALA A 47 0.45 1.32 -4.16
CA ALA A 47 1.56 0.59 -4.78
C ALA A 47 2.71 0.31 -3.79
N ALA A 48 3.02 1.28 -2.92
CA ALA A 48 4.05 1.14 -1.91
C ALA A 48 3.60 0.17 -0.80
N ILE A 49 2.35 0.30 -0.34
CA ILE A 49 1.71 -0.61 0.61
C ILE A 49 1.72 -2.04 0.06
N SER A 50 1.27 -2.24 -1.18
CA SER A 50 1.27 -3.57 -1.81
C SER A 50 2.68 -4.13 -1.94
N LYS A 51 3.67 -3.32 -2.28
CA LYS A 51 5.05 -3.77 -2.42
C LYS A 51 5.63 -4.17 -1.05
N GLU A 52 5.37 -3.37 -0.02
CA GLU A 52 5.81 -3.64 1.34
C GLU A 52 5.18 -4.92 1.88
N VAL A 53 3.86 -5.15 1.70
CA VAL A 53 3.23 -6.43 2.10
C VAL A 53 3.88 -7.62 1.42
N GLN A 54 4.18 -7.51 0.12
CA GLN A 54 4.84 -8.59 -0.59
C GLN A 54 6.28 -8.80 -0.12
N LEU A 55 6.99 -7.73 0.25
CA LEU A 55 8.32 -7.82 0.85
C LEU A 55 8.28 -8.44 2.25
N GLU A 56 7.31 -8.07 3.09
CA GLU A 56 7.12 -8.67 4.41
C GLU A 56 6.79 -10.16 4.28
N ARG A 57 5.91 -10.54 3.35
CA ARG A 57 5.60 -11.95 3.07
C ARG A 57 6.76 -12.73 2.46
N ALA A 58 7.59 -12.10 1.64
CA ALA A 58 8.76 -12.73 1.05
C ALA A 58 9.96 -12.79 2.01
N GLY A 59 10.02 -11.86 2.98
CA GLY A 59 11.06 -11.78 4.01
C GLY A 59 10.76 -12.62 5.25
N ASP A 60 9.48 -12.87 5.55
CA ASP A 60 9.01 -13.76 6.63
C ASP A 60 9.02 -15.24 6.20
N GLY A 61 9.98 -15.64 5.36
CA GLY A 61 10.10 -17.03 4.90
C GLY A 61 10.10 -18.01 6.07
N VAL A 62 9.11 -18.89 6.12
CA VAL A 62 9.09 -20.06 7.00
C VAL A 62 8.42 -21.22 6.26
N PRO A 63 9.01 -22.42 6.32
CA PRO A 63 9.97 -23.04 5.40
C PRO A 63 9.36 -23.73 4.16
#